data_AF-A0A7W0QT19-F1
#
_entry.id   AF-A0A7W0QT19-F1
#
_cell.length_a   1.000
_cell.length_b   1.000
_cell.length_c   1.000
_cell.angle_alpha   90.00
_cell.angle_beta   90.00
_cell.angle_gamma   90.00
#
_symmetry.space_group_name_H-M   'P 1'
#
loop_
_entity.id
_entity.type
_entity.pdbx_description
1 polymer ?
#
loop_
_entity_poly.entity_id
_entity_poly.type
_entity_poly.pdbx_seq_one_letter_code
_entity_poly.pdbx_strand_id
1 'polypeptide(L)'
;MEVIEVTRRTALSISPGRIEPNHPAWENSRKPLAGEFPYRGQTLFIVANHFNSKGGDQALFGANQPPVRSSENQRHQQAELVRSFADELLASDPQARVVVLGDINDFQFSETTGSWSRAGA
;
A
#
# COMPACT_ATOMS: atom_id res chain seq x y z
N MET A 1 13.04 -1.85 -3.11
CA MET A 1 12.95 -1.20 -4.44
C MET A 1 12.82 0.27 -4.15
N GLU A 2 13.39 1.12 -4.99
CA GLU A 2 13.41 2.57 -4.80
C GLU A 2 12.77 3.26 -6.00
N VAL A 3 12.22 4.44 -5.78
CA VAL A 3 11.85 5.38 -6.85
C VAL A 3 13.11 6.11 -7.30
N ILE A 4 13.39 6.07 -8.60
CA ILE A 4 14.57 6.68 -9.22
C ILE A 4 14.18 7.56 -10.40
N GLU A 5 15.09 8.43 -10.82
CA GLU A 5 14.95 9.21 -12.05
C GLU A 5 15.86 8.65 -13.14
N VAL A 6 15.31 8.33 -14.30
CA VAL A 6 16.04 7.86 -15.49
C VAL A 6 15.75 8.81 -16.64
N THR A 7 16.76 9.58 -17.07
CA THR A 7 16.64 10.50 -18.23
C THR A 7 15.38 11.39 -18.18
N ARG A 8 15.12 12.04 -17.03
CA ARG A 8 13.95 12.90 -16.78
C ARG A 8 12.59 12.20 -16.71
N ARG A 9 12.59 10.93 -16.32
CA ARG A 9 11.37 10.16 -16.05
C ARG A 9 11.51 9.47 -14.70
N THR A 10 10.46 9.50 -13.90
CA THR A 10 10.32 8.65 -12.71
C THR A 10 10.20 7.18 -13.11
N ALA A 11 10.96 6.32 -12.44
CA ALA A 11 11.01 4.88 -12.66
C ALA A 11 11.27 4.13 -11.34
N LEU A 12 11.13 2.82 -11.37
CA LEU A 12 11.49 1.92 -10.29
C LEU A 12 12.89 1.38 -10.53
N SER A 13 13.71 1.30 -9.48
CA SER A 13 15.06 0.71 -9.58
C SER A 13 15.06 -0.75 -10.03
N ILE A 14 13.94 -1.44 -9.81
CA ILE A 14 13.65 -2.78 -10.34
C ILE A 14 12.15 -2.89 -10.59
N SER A 15 11.75 -3.29 -11.80
CA SER A 15 10.35 -3.48 -12.18
C SER A 15 10.12 -4.89 -12.76
N PRO A 16 9.30 -5.74 -12.11
CA PRO A 16 8.60 -5.50 -10.86
C PRO A 16 9.52 -5.62 -9.63
N GLY A 17 9.20 -4.90 -8.56
CA GLY A 17 9.92 -4.92 -7.29
C GLY A 17 9.00 -4.88 -6.08
N ARG A 18 9.58 -5.04 -4.88
CA ARG A 18 8.85 -5.03 -3.60
C ARG A 18 9.11 -3.73 -2.84
N ILE A 19 8.05 -3.21 -2.23
CA ILE A 19 8.10 -2.05 -1.31
C ILE A 19 8.66 -2.52 0.02
N GLU A 20 9.76 -1.92 0.47
CA GLU A 20 10.37 -2.14 1.79
C GLU A 20 10.35 -3.61 2.28
N PRO A 21 10.88 -4.59 1.52
CA PRO A 21 10.62 -6.02 1.73
C PRO A 21 11.16 -6.58 3.04
N ASN A 22 11.98 -5.83 3.78
CA ASN A 22 12.54 -6.22 5.07
C ASN A 22 11.87 -5.50 6.26
N HIS A 23 10.88 -4.64 6.01
CA HIS A 23 10.20 -3.93 7.07
C HIS A 23 9.33 -4.87 7.94
N PRO A 24 9.34 -4.74 9.28
CA PRO A 24 8.57 -5.60 10.19
C PRO A 24 7.06 -5.62 9.94
N ALA A 25 6.51 -4.57 9.33
CA ALA A 25 5.09 -4.54 8.89
C ALA A 25 4.72 -5.72 7.98
N TRP A 26 5.69 -6.38 7.34
CA TRP A 26 5.48 -7.56 6.50
C TRP A 26 5.75 -8.90 7.19
N GLU A 27 6.06 -8.90 8.49
CA GLU A 27 6.27 -10.13 9.28
C GLU A 27 5.05 -11.05 9.14
N ASN A 28 5.28 -12.29 8.70
CA ASN A 28 4.22 -13.27 8.40
C ASN A 28 3.08 -12.74 7.51
N SER A 29 3.39 -11.77 6.64
CA SER A 29 2.45 -11.14 5.72
C SER A 29 3.05 -10.99 4.31
N ARG A 30 2.20 -10.66 3.34
CA ARG A 30 2.61 -10.58 1.92
C ARG A 30 3.19 -9.20 1.65
N LYS A 31 4.36 -9.18 1.00
CA LYS A 31 5.04 -7.96 0.58
C LYS A 31 4.46 -7.49 -0.76
N PRO A 32 3.96 -6.24 -0.87
CA PRO A 32 3.40 -5.73 -2.12
C PRO A 32 4.35 -5.87 -3.30
N LEU A 33 3.81 -6.18 -4.47
CA LEU A 33 4.55 -6.16 -5.73
C LEU A 33 4.15 -4.89 -6.48
N ALA A 34 5.14 -4.07 -6.82
CA ALA A 34 4.97 -2.86 -7.59
C ALA A 34 5.66 -3.00 -8.94
N GLY A 35 5.05 -2.51 -10.01
CA GLY A 35 5.61 -2.59 -11.35
C GLY A 35 5.19 -1.44 -12.24
N GLU A 36 6.01 -1.20 -13.26
CA GLU A 36 5.77 -0.22 -14.32
C GLU A 36 5.14 -0.89 -15.54
N PHE A 37 4.04 -0.33 -16.01
CA PHE A 37 3.31 -0.84 -17.16
C PHE A 37 3.12 0.28 -18.20
N PRO A 38 3.53 0.08 -19.46
CA PRO A 38 3.21 1.02 -20.52
C PRO A 38 1.71 0.93 -20.86
N TYR A 39 1.03 2.06 -20.82
CA TYR A 39 -0.39 2.17 -21.15
C TYR A 39 -0.67 3.48 -21.88
N ARG A 40 -1.11 3.37 -23.14
CA ARG A 40 -1.45 4.52 -24.00
C ARG A 40 -0.36 5.60 -24.04
N GLY A 41 0.90 5.18 -24.21
CA GLY A 41 2.06 6.07 -24.28
C GLY A 41 2.50 6.67 -22.93
N GLN A 42 1.91 6.23 -21.82
CA GLN A 42 2.22 6.68 -20.47
C GLN A 42 2.62 5.49 -19.59
N THR A 43 3.25 5.74 -18.45
CA THR A 43 3.54 4.70 -17.45
C THR A 43 2.45 4.66 -16.41
N LEU A 44 1.97 3.46 -16.11
CA LEU A 44 1.21 3.18 -14.91
C LEU A 44 2.10 2.45 -13.91
N PHE A 45 2.16 2.97 -12.69
CA PHE A 45 2.74 2.27 -11.55
C PHE A 45 1.62 1.51 -10.86
N ILE A 46 1.67 0.19 -10.88
CA ILE A 46 0.63 -0.66 -10.27
C ILE A 46 1.22 -1.35 -9.05
N VAL A 47 0.58 -1.16 -7.90
CA VAL A 47 0.93 -1.81 -6.62
C VAL A 47 -0.15 -2.82 -6.27
N ALA A 48 0.21 -4.10 -6.29
CA ALA A 48 -0.67 -5.21 -5.93
C ALA A 48 -0.47 -5.59 -4.46
N ASN A 49 -1.54 -5.48 -3.68
CA ASN A 49 -1.55 -5.66 -2.23
C ASN A 49 -2.36 -6.88 -1.79
N HIS A 50 -1.95 -7.45 -0.67
CA HIS A 50 -2.73 -8.40 0.12
C HIS A 50 -2.29 -8.27 1.58
N PHE A 51 -2.89 -7.34 2.31
CA PHE A 51 -2.51 -6.98 3.68
C PHE A 51 -2.83 -8.07 4.70
N ASN A 52 -2.39 -7.90 5.94
CA ASN A 52 -2.65 -8.85 7.01
C ASN A 52 -4.17 -9.07 7.22
N SER A 53 -4.57 -10.34 7.28
CA SER A 53 -5.96 -10.73 7.51
C SER A 53 -6.46 -10.30 8.89
N LYS A 54 -7.78 -10.31 9.09
CA LYS A 54 -8.41 -10.05 10.40
C LYS A 54 -8.32 -11.23 11.39
N GLY A 55 -7.47 -12.22 11.11
CA GLY A 55 -7.27 -13.37 11.98
C GLY A 55 -6.79 -12.94 13.37
N GLY A 56 -7.47 -13.43 14.42
CA GLY A 56 -7.20 -13.05 15.81
C GLY A 56 -8.01 -11.85 16.31
N ASP A 57 -8.67 -11.10 15.43
CA ASP A 57 -9.64 -10.08 15.85
C ASP A 57 -10.89 -10.75 16.45
N GLN A 58 -11.52 -10.08 17.40
CA GLN A 58 -12.81 -10.50 17.94
C GLN A 58 -13.93 -10.27 16.92
N ALA A 59 -14.96 -11.10 16.99
CA ALA A 59 -16.14 -10.98 16.13
C ALA A 59 -16.83 -9.62 16.32
N LEU A 60 -17.29 -9.02 15.22
CA LEU A 60 -17.99 -7.73 15.23
C LEU A 60 -19.21 -7.74 16.17
N PHE A 61 -19.95 -8.86 16.19
CA PHE A 61 -21.08 -9.10 17.08
C PHE A 61 -20.74 -10.20 18.09
N GLY A 62 -19.80 -9.91 18.99
CA GLY A 62 -19.38 -10.80 20.07
C GLY A 62 -19.79 -10.33 21.46
N ALA A 63 -19.46 -11.13 22.47
CA ALA A 63 -19.74 -10.84 23.89
C ALA A 63 -18.94 -9.63 24.43
N ASN A 64 -17.80 -9.32 23.83
CA ASN A 64 -16.97 -8.15 24.18
C ASN A 64 -17.26 -7.01 23.21
N GLN A 65 -17.56 -5.83 23.75
CA GLN A 65 -17.86 -4.63 22.97
C GLN A 65 -17.13 -3.42 23.59
N PRO A 66 -16.34 -2.65 22.81
CA PRO A 66 -16.04 -2.88 21.39
C PRO A 66 -15.16 -4.12 21.15
N PRO A 67 -15.21 -4.75 19.96
CA PRO A 67 -14.34 -5.88 19.64
C PRO A 67 -12.88 -5.44 19.62
N VAL A 68 -12.01 -6.25 20.22
CA VAL A 68 -10.55 -6.08 20.11
C VAL A 68 -10.11 -6.49 18.71
N ARG A 69 -9.46 -5.56 17.99
CA ARG A 69 -9.00 -5.74 16.59
C ARG A 69 -7.48 -5.62 16.50
N SER A 70 -6.76 -6.56 17.12
CA SER A 70 -5.30 -6.47 17.28
C SER A 70 -4.54 -6.51 15.95
N SER A 71 -5.12 -7.13 14.92
CA SER A 71 -4.49 -7.24 13.60
C SER A 71 -4.39 -5.90 12.84
N GLU A 72 -5.20 -4.89 13.23
CA GLU A 72 -5.25 -3.57 12.58
C GLU A 72 -3.94 -2.80 12.69
N ASN A 73 -3.22 -2.96 13.81
CA ASN A 73 -1.95 -2.26 14.01
C ASN A 73 -0.92 -2.58 12.91
N GLN A 74 -0.87 -3.84 12.45
CA GLN A 74 0.00 -4.22 11.34
C GLN A 74 -0.53 -3.63 10.03
N ARG A 75 -1.85 -3.66 9.79
CA ARG A 75 -2.44 -3.08 8.56
C ARG A 75 -2.20 -1.58 8.45
N HIS A 76 -2.25 -0.83 9.55
CA HIS A 76 -1.92 0.61 9.55
C HIS A 76 -0.50 0.85 9.04
N GLN A 77 0.49 0.11 9.56
CA GLN A 77 1.88 0.23 9.11
C GLN A 77 2.05 -0.19 7.64
N GLN A 78 1.36 -1.24 7.20
CA GLN A 78 1.37 -1.67 5.79
C GLN A 78 0.78 -0.57 4.88
N ALA A 79 -0.31 0.06 5.31
CA ALA A 79 -0.94 1.16 4.61
C ALA A 79 -0.03 2.39 4.51
N GLU A 80 0.66 2.73 5.60
CA GLU A 80 1.64 3.82 5.64
C GLU A 80 2.79 3.60 4.66
N LEU A 81 3.38 2.39 4.62
CA LEU A 81 4.47 2.10 3.70
C LEU A 81 4.05 2.20 2.22
N VAL A 82 2.88 1.69 1.88
CA VAL A 82 2.34 1.78 0.51
C VAL A 82 2.01 3.23 0.16
N ARG A 83 1.48 4.01 1.11
CA ARG A 83 1.23 5.44 0.93
C ARG A 83 2.53 6.21 0.71
N SER A 84 3.53 6.02 1.55
CA SER A 84 4.83 6.68 1.42
C SER A 84 5.49 6.39 0.08
N PHE A 85 5.41 5.14 -0.40
CA PHE A 85 5.89 4.78 -1.73
C PHE A 85 5.13 5.51 -2.86
N ALA A 86 3.81 5.65 -2.74
CA ALA A 86 3.04 6.44 -3.71
C ALA A 86 3.38 7.94 -3.64
N ASP A 87 3.59 8.48 -2.44
CA ASP A 87 4.04 9.86 -2.21
C ASP A 87 5.43 10.09 -2.83
N GLU A 88 6.36 9.14 -2.76
CA GLU A 88 7.67 9.22 -3.42
C GLU A 88 7.55 9.29 -4.95
N LEU A 89 6.65 8.48 -5.54
CA LEU A 89 6.37 8.54 -6.98
C LEU A 89 5.82 9.92 -7.38
N LEU A 90 4.86 10.44 -6.61
CA LEU A 90 4.24 11.75 -6.88
C LEU A 90 5.17 12.94 -6.60
N ALA A 91 6.08 12.80 -5.64
CA ALA A 91 7.11 13.81 -5.36
C ALA A 91 8.15 13.86 -6.50
N SER A 92 8.47 12.71 -7.10
CA SER A 92 9.37 12.63 -8.25
C SER A 92 8.69 13.10 -9.56
N ASP A 93 7.43 12.75 -9.76
CA ASP A 93 6.60 13.20 -10.89
C ASP A 93 5.17 13.50 -10.40
N PRO A 94 4.78 14.78 -10.27
CA PRO A 94 3.42 15.17 -9.86
C PRO A 94 2.30 14.72 -10.81
N GLN A 95 2.63 14.18 -11.99
CA GLN A 95 1.69 13.57 -12.94
C GLN A 95 1.79 12.03 -12.96
N ALA A 96 2.56 11.43 -12.06
CA ALA A 96 2.69 9.98 -11.97
C ALA A 96 1.33 9.31 -11.77
N ARG A 97 1.06 8.28 -12.56
CA ARG A 97 -0.19 7.53 -12.49
C ARG A 97 0.02 6.27 -11.66
N VAL A 98 -0.40 6.34 -10.40
CA VAL A 98 -0.25 5.26 -9.44
C VAL A 98 -1.60 4.59 -9.19
N VAL A 99 -1.64 3.27 -9.30
CA VAL A 99 -2.80 2.46 -8.96
C VAL A 99 -2.42 1.53 -7.81
N VAL A 100 -3.04 1.75 -6.66
CA VAL A 100 -2.92 0.88 -5.48
C VAL A 100 -4.16 0.00 -5.43
N LEU A 101 -3.99 -1.31 -5.57
CA LEU A 101 -5.10 -2.26 -5.65
C LEU A 101 -4.83 -3.56 -4.91
N GLY A 102 -5.87 -4.37 -4.73
CA GLY A 102 -5.80 -5.70 -4.13
C GLY A 102 -6.61 -5.81 -2.84
N ASP A 103 -6.31 -6.84 -2.05
CA ASP A 103 -7.02 -7.12 -0.80
C ASP A 103 -6.35 -6.39 0.37
N ILE A 104 -6.89 -5.22 0.74
CA ILE A 104 -6.42 -4.43 1.89
C ILE A 104 -6.84 -5.07 3.22
N ASN A 105 -7.67 -6.11 3.18
CA ASN A 105 -8.17 -6.81 4.36
C ASN A 105 -8.84 -5.89 5.38
N ASP A 106 -9.40 -4.76 4.95
CA ASP A 106 -10.07 -3.81 5.82
C ASP A 106 -11.27 -3.14 5.15
N PHE A 107 -12.10 -2.50 5.97
CA PHE A 107 -13.26 -1.76 5.49
C PHE A 107 -12.85 -0.43 4.88
N GLN A 108 -13.63 0.06 3.92
CA GLN A 108 -13.45 1.35 3.23
C GLN A 108 -13.57 2.57 4.15
N PHE A 109 -14.12 2.41 5.35
CA PHE A 109 -14.26 3.44 6.37
C PHE A 109 -13.28 3.27 7.53
N SER A 110 -12.38 2.27 7.47
CA SER A 110 -11.40 2.05 8.53
C SER A 110 -10.29 3.11 8.50
N GLU A 111 -9.54 3.21 9.59
CA GLU A 111 -8.35 4.07 9.61
C GLU A 111 -7.30 3.63 8.57
N THR A 112 -7.10 2.31 8.38
CA THR A 112 -6.22 1.73 7.35
C THR A 112 -6.48 2.36 5.98
N THR A 113 -7.72 2.30 5.48
CA THR A 113 -8.07 2.82 4.15
C THR A 113 -8.26 4.34 4.17
N GLY A 114 -8.75 4.90 5.29
CA GLY A 114 -8.92 6.33 5.50
C GLY A 114 -7.61 7.12 5.43
N SER A 115 -6.48 6.50 5.81
CA SER A 115 -5.15 7.10 5.73
C SER A 115 -4.74 7.54 4.32
N TRP A 116 -5.32 6.91 3.28
CA TRP A 116 -5.03 7.21 1.87
C TRP A 116 -5.94 8.31 1.31
N SER A 117 -7.15 8.46 1.84
CA SER A 117 -8.11 9.47 1.39
C SER A 117 -7.72 10.92 1.75
N ARG A 118 -6.81 11.09 2.73
CA ARG A 118 -6.34 12.43 3.16
C ARG A 118 -5.31 13.07 2.22
N ALA A 119 -4.82 12.33 1.22
CA ALA A 119 -3.86 12.82 0.23
C ALA A 119 -4.51 13.33 -1.07
N GLY A 120 -5.84 13.49 -1.10
CA GLY A 120 -6.57 13.93 -2.30
C GLY A 120 -7.72 14.88 -2.00
N ALA A 121 -7.39 16.18 -1.91
CA ALA A 121 -8.24 17.31 -2.25
C ALA A 121 -7.36 18.42 -2.82
#